data_AF-A0A080WUY6-F1
#
_entry.id   AF-A0A080WUY6-F1
#
_cell.length_a   1.000
_cell.length_b   1.000
_cell.length_c   1.000
_cell.angle_alpha   90.00
_cell.angle_beta   90.00
_cell.angle_gamma   90.00
#
_symmetry.space_group_name_H-M   'P 1'
#
loop_
_entity.id
_entity.type
_entity.pdbx_description
1 polymer ?
#
loop_
_entity_poly.entity_id
_entity_poly.type
_entity_poly.pdbx_seq_one_letter_code
_entity_poly.pdbx_strand_id
1 'polypeptide(L)'
;MRPLTESETQTLFAKLANYTGRSLNHLIAPPTTSGDESADDRYVFRLHGSRVYYLRLSVANLATSIARPNLLSIGTCLGKFTKTGKFRLHITALDVIAPHARHKLWIKPNGEMPFLYGGNIVKAHVGRWSEDCPEHQGVVVLSMDDTPLVSLIYPCPACLIFA
;
A
#
# COMPACT_ATOMS: atom_id res chain seq x y z
N MET A 1 5.41 -18.95 9.90
CA MET A 1 4.55 -18.03 9.11
C MET A 1 3.46 -18.85 8.45
N ARG A 2 2.26 -18.31 8.20
CA ARG A 2 1.20 -19.05 7.49
C ARG A 2 0.83 -18.38 6.17
N PRO A 3 0.37 -19.14 5.15
CA PRO A 3 -0.33 -18.55 4.01
C PRO A 3 -1.63 -17.87 4.47
N LEU A 4 -2.10 -16.90 3.70
CA LEU A 4 -3.39 -16.25 3.93
C LEU A 4 -4.52 -17.20 3.56
N THR A 5 -5.65 -17.10 4.25
CA THR A 5 -6.89 -17.77 3.83
C THR A 5 -7.52 -17.00 2.66
N GLU A 6 -8.47 -17.63 1.97
CA GLU A 6 -9.19 -17.00 0.86
C GLU A 6 -9.92 -15.70 1.29
N SER A 7 -10.57 -15.72 2.46
CA SER A 7 -11.24 -14.55 3.04
C SER A 7 -10.28 -13.40 3.38
N GLU A 8 -9.12 -13.70 3.94
CA GLU A 8 -8.08 -12.72 4.25
C GLU A 8 -7.47 -12.12 2.97
N THR A 9 -7.34 -12.96 1.95
CA THR A 9 -6.82 -12.57 0.64
C THR A 9 -7.79 -11.62 -0.06
N GLN A 10 -9.09 -11.93 -0.04
CA GLN A 10 -10.13 -11.06 -0.60
C GLN A 10 -10.17 -9.70 0.10
N THR A 11 -10.10 -9.65 1.43
CA THR A 11 -10.13 -8.39 2.19
C THR A 11 -8.87 -7.55 1.98
N LEU A 12 -7.70 -8.18 1.81
CA LEU A 12 -6.46 -7.50 1.45
C LEU A 12 -6.55 -6.89 0.04
N PHE A 13 -6.96 -7.67 -0.95
CA PHE A 13 -7.07 -7.19 -2.33
C PHE A 13 -8.16 -6.14 -2.49
N ALA A 14 -9.29 -6.25 -1.80
CA ALA A 14 -10.32 -5.20 -1.79
C ALA A 14 -9.75 -3.86 -1.28
N LYS A 15 -8.87 -3.89 -0.26
CA LYS A 15 -8.21 -2.67 0.23
C LYS A 15 -7.15 -2.13 -0.72
N LEU A 16 -6.38 -2.98 -1.37
CA LEU A 16 -5.37 -2.55 -2.34
C LEU A 16 -5.99 -2.05 -3.65
N ALA A 17 -7.12 -2.63 -4.07
CA ALA A 17 -7.86 -2.24 -5.26
C ALA A 17 -8.36 -0.78 -5.17
N ASN A 18 -8.64 -0.31 -3.96
CA ASN A 18 -8.99 1.09 -3.73
C ASN A 18 -7.86 2.08 -4.08
N TYR A 19 -6.59 1.65 -4.16
CA TYR A 19 -5.46 2.53 -4.50
C TYR A 19 -4.91 2.29 -5.91
N THR A 20 -4.80 1.01 -6.27
CA THR A 20 -4.08 0.57 -7.47
C THR A 20 -5.01 0.14 -8.60
N GLY A 21 -6.31 -0.04 -8.33
CA GLY A 21 -7.29 -0.49 -9.33
C GLY A 21 -6.89 -1.81 -9.99
N ARG A 22 -6.79 -1.81 -11.33
CA ARG A 22 -6.43 -3.00 -12.13
C ARG A 22 -4.93 -3.31 -12.13
N SER A 23 -4.09 -2.39 -11.69
CA SER A 23 -2.63 -2.54 -11.67
C SER A 23 -2.13 -3.51 -10.58
N LEU A 24 -3.03 -4.06 -9.76
CA LEU A 24 -2.76 -5.12 -8.80
C LEU A 24 -2.11 -6.36 -9.41
N ASN A 25 -2.44 -6.68 -10.66
CA ASN A 25 -1.89 -7.85 -11.34
C ASN A 25 -0.36 -7.75 -11.48
N HIS A 26 0.20 -6.55 -11.54
CA HIS A 26 1.63 -6.33 -11.61
C HIS A 26 2.35 -6.63 -10.27
N LEU A 27 1.64 -6.58 -9.14
CA LEU A 27 2.19 -6.95 -7.83
C LEU A 27 2.28 -8.47 -7.61
N ILE A 28 1.54 -9.24 -8.40
CA ILE A 28 1.47 -10.70 -8.31
C ILE A 28 2.27 -11.35 -9.45
N ALA A 29 2.31 -10.69 -10.61
CA ALA A 29 3.06 -11.16 -11.75
C ALA A 29 4.58 -11.17 -11.44
N PRO A 30 5.32 -12.17 -11.94
CA PRO A 30 6.77 -12.14 -11.86
C PRO A 30 7.31 -10.90 -12.58
N PRO A 31 8.38 -10.25 -12.07
CA PRO A 31 8.97 -9.10 -12.74
C PRO A 31 9.49 -9.53 -14.12
N THR A 32 8.83 -9.08 -15.18
CA THR A 32 9.14 -9.43 -16.58
C THR A 32 10.41 -8.75 -17.12
N THR A 33 11.26 -8.19 -16.27
CA THR A 33 12.37 -7.30 -16.66
C THR A 33 13.77 -7.92 -16.53
N SER A 34 13.90 -9.14 -16.01
CA SER A 34 15.15 -9.89 -16.02
C SER A 34 14.91 -11.25 -16.63
N GLY A 35 15.59 -11.56 -17.75
CA GLY A 35 15.46 -12.79 -18.54
C GLY A 35 15.88 -14.09 -17.84
N ASP A 36 15.75 -14.17 -16.52
CA ASP A 36 15.96 -15.37 -15.74
C ASP A 36 14.59 -15.89 -15.26
N GLU A 37 14.06 -16.87 -15.98
CA GLU A 37 12.85 -17.63 -15.63
C GLU A 37 13.08 -18.57 -14.44
N SER A 38 13.56 -18.03 -13.32
CA SER A 38 13.57 -18.76 -12.06
C SER A 38 12.25 -18.47 -11.35
N ALA A 39 11.35 -19.45 -11.33
CA ALA A 39 10.04 -19.41 -10.67
C ALA A 39 10.07 -19.08 -9.15
N ASP A 40 11.26 -18.86 -8.60
CA ASP A 40 11.60 -18.63 -7.20
C ASP A 40 11.58 -17.14 -6.79
N ASP A 41 11.49 -16.23 -7.75
CA ASP A 41 11.48 -14.78 -7.48
C ASP A 41 10.06 -14.16 -7.49
N ARG A 42 9.03 -15.00 -7.51
CA ARG A 42 7.64 -14.57 -7.38
C ARG A 42 7.38 -13.96 -6.01
N TYR A 43 6.63 -12.87 -5.97
CA TYR A 43 6.21 -12.25 -4.72
C TYR A 43 4.99 -12.96 -4.12
N VAL A 44 5.03 -13.22 -2.82
CA VAL A 44 4.02 -13.94 -2.05
C VAL A 44 3.66 -13.16 -0.79
N PHE A 45 2.38 -13.19 -0.45
CA PHE A 45 1.88 -12.65 0.82
C PHE A 45 1.93 -13.71 1.91
N ARG A 46 2.52 -13.39 3.05
CA ARG A 46 2.54 -14.27 4.24
C ARG A 46 2.03 -13.52 5.45
N LEU A 47 1.37 -14.26 6.34
CA LEU A 47 0.85 -13.74 7.60
C LEU A 47 1.69 -14.22 8.78
N HIS A 48 2.07 -13.29 9.63
CA HIS A 48 2.72 -13.54 10.92
C HIS A 48 2.30 -12.48 11.95
N GLY A 49 1.94 -12.89 13.17
CA GLY A 49 1.56 -11.95 14.24
C GLY A 49 0.42 -11.00 13.87
N SER A 50 -0.54 -11.46 13.06
CA SER A 50 -1.64 -10.66 12.48
C SER A 50 -1.21 -9.56 11.51
N ARG A 51 0.06 -9.52 11.12
CA ARG A 51 0.61 -8.62 10.10
C ARG A 51 0.81 -9.39 8.79
N VAL A 52 0.56 -8.71 7.68
CA VAL A 52 0.81 -9.24 6.34
C VAL A 52 2.11 -8.65 5.81
N TYR A 53 2.95 -9.54 5.32
CA TYR A 53 4.23 -9.24 4.72
C TYR A 53 4.19 -9.55 3.22
N TYR A 54 4.81 -8.67 2.44
CA TYR A 54 5.09 -8.83 1.02
C TYR A 54 6.57 -9.16 0.84
N LEU A 55 6.87 -10.30 0.24
CA LEU A 55 8.23 -10.82 0.12
C LEU A 55 8.34 -11.78 -1.07
N ARG A 56 9.57 -12.06 -1.50
CA ARG A 56 9.88 -13.09 -2.50
C ARG A 56 9.70 -14.50 -1.92
N LEU A 57 9.36 -15.46 -2.79
CA LEU A 57 9.14 -16.85 -2.40
C LEU A 57 10.40 -17.49 -1.80
N SER A 58 11.58 -17.24 -2.38
CA SER A 58 12.87 -17.68 -1.85
C SER A 58 13.08 -17.27 -0.37
N VAL A 59 12.83 -15.99 -0.05
CA VAL A 59 12.91 -15.46 1.31
C VAL A 59 11.86 -16.08 2.22
N ALA A 60 10.65 -16.37 1.70
CA ALA A 60 9.59 -17.02 2.46
C ALA A 60 9.95 -18.46 2.85
N ASN A 61 10.65 -19.17 1.95
CA ASN A 61 11.11 -20.53 2.17
C ASN A 61 12.26 -20.56 3.18
N LEU A 62 13.20 -19.62 3.12
CA LEU A 62 14.27 -19.52 4.13
C LEU A 62 13.71 -19.19 5.52
N ALA A 63 12.67 -18.35 5.58
CA ALA A 63 12.04 -17.92 6.82
C ALA A 63 11.31 -19.04 7.58
N THR A 64 11.07 -20.22 6.98
CA THR A 64 10.46 -21.35 7.70
C THR A 64 11.41 -21.99 8.71
N SER A 65 12.72 -21.76 8.58
CA SER A 65 13.74 -22.25 9.51
C SER A 65 13.72 -21.58 10.88
N ILE A 66 13.12 -20.38 10.98
CA ILE A 66 13.10 -19.57 12.21
C ILE A 66 11.81 -19.81 12.97
N ALA A 67 11.94 -20.05 14.28
CA ALA A 67 10.79 -20.24 15.16
C ALA A 67 9.89 -18.99 15.22
N ARG A 68 8.57 -19.19 15.31
CA ARG A 68 7.56 -18.13 15.39
C ARG A 68 7.83 -17.00 16.39
N PRO A 69 8.25 -17.25 17.65
CA PRO A 69 8.49 -16.18 18.62
C PRO A 69 9.75 -15.35 18.31
N ASN A 70 10.71 -15.91 17.58
CA ASN A 70 11.98 -15.26 17.28
C ASN A 70 11.90 -14.39 16.01
N LEU A 71 10.84 -14.57 15.21
CA LEU A 71 10.63 -13.89 13.96
C LEU A 71 9.82 -12.61 14.21
N LEU A 72 10.43 -11.43 14.05
CA LEU A 72 9.74 -10.13 14.24
C LEU A 72 9.08 -9.61 12.96
N SER A 73 9.88 -9.45 11.89
CA SER A 73 9.45 -8.86 10.61
C SER A 73 10.26 -9.41 9.46
N ILE A 74 9.63 -9.57 8.28
CA ILE A 74 10.31 -10.06 7.07
C ILE A 74 9.81 -9.29 5.86
N GLY A 75 10.73 -8.73 5.07
CA GLY A 75 10.38 -7.96 3.88
C GLY A 75 9.53 -6.74 4.20
N THR A 76 8.59 -6.43 3.32
CA THR A 76 7.79 -5.21 3.41
C THR A 76 6.49 -5.50 4.16
N CYS A 77 6.26 -4.81 5.28
CA CYS A 77 4.99 -4.90 5.99
C CYS A 77 3.91 -4.15 5.19
N LEU A 78 2.84 -4.82 4.77
CA LEU A 78 1.73 -4.11 4.13
C LEU A 78 0.75 -3.56 5.15
N GLY A 79 0.49 -4.31 6.22
CA GLY A 79 -0.62 -3.98 7.09
C GLY A 79 -0.83 -5.01 8.19
N LYS A 80 -1.88 -4.79 8.97
CA LYS A 80 -2.35 -5.74 9.98
C LYS A 80 -3.84 -5.97 9.89
N PHE A 81 -4.27 -7.17 10.22
CA PHE A 81 -5.67 -7.47 10.45
C PHE A 81 -6.09 -6.97 11.84
N THR A 82 -7.23 -6.30 11.90
CA THR A 82 -7.87 -5.98 13.17
C THR A 82 -8.61 -7.20 13.71
N LYS A 83 -8.99 -7.18 14.99
CA LYS A 83 -9.83 -8.22 15.60
C LYS A 83 -11.17 -8.41 14.88
N THR A 84 -11.66 -7.34 14.22
CA THR A 84 -12.88 -7.34 13.40
C THR A 84 -12.67 -7.91 11.99
N GLY A 85 -11.47 -8.42 11.67
CA GLY A 85 -11.14 -8.96 10.34
C GLY A 85 -10.93 -7.90 9.25
N LYS A 86 -10.94 -6.60 9.59
CA LYS A 86 -10.67 -5.53 8.62
C LYS A 86 -9.16 -5.36 8.46
N PHE A 87 -8.70 -5.24 7.22
CA PHE A 87 -7.30 -4.97 6.92
C PHE A 87 -6.99 -3.47 7.08
N ARG A 88 -6.02 -3.15 7.94
CA ARG A 88 -5.46 -1.81 8.12
C ARG A 88 -4.09 -1.75 7.46
N LEU A 89 -3.95 -0.88 6.48
CA LEU A 89 -2.72 -0.68 5.72
C LEU A 89 -1.74 0.18 6.53
N HIS A 90 -0.46 -0.17 6.50
CA HIS A 90 0.64 0.57 7.12
C HIS A 90 1.35 1.44 6.09
N ILE A 91 2.06 2.47 6.57
CA ILE A 91 2.82 3.38 5.72
C ILE A 91 3.92 2.68 4.92
N THR A 92 4.48 1.60 5.45
CA THR A 92 5.49 0.78 4.79
C THR A 92 5.00 0.14 3.48
N ALA A 93 3.69 0.11 3.24
CA ALA A 93 3.13 -0.34 1.96
C ALA A 93 3.26 0.70 0.84
N LEU A 94 3.61 1.95 1.17
CA LEU A 94 3.60 3.07 0.24
C LEU A 94 4.57 2.85 -0.92
N ASP A 95 5.76 2.32 -0.67
CA ASP A 95 6.77 2.06 -1.72
C ASP A 95 6.26 1.07 -2.77
N VAL A 96 5.44 0.11 -2.36
CA VAL A 96 4.85 -0.91 -3.25
C VAL A 96 3.64 -0.35 -4.00
N ILE A 97 2.90 0.59 -3.39
CA ILE A 97 1.64 1.11 -3.93
C ILE A 97 1.84 2.36 -4.79
N ALA A 98 2.76 3.26 -4.42
CA ALA A 98 3.03 4.54 -5.07
C ALA A 98 3.26 4.43 -6.60
N PRO A 99 4.06 3.48 -7.13
CA PRO A 99 4.25 3.37 -8.58
C PRO A 99 2.98 2.92 -9.32
N HIS A 100 2.10 2.17 -8.67
CA HIS A 100 0.90 1.58 -9.28
C HIS A 100 -0.39 2.31 -8.93
N ALA A 101 -0.29 3.43 -8.21
CA ALA A 101 -1.44 4.22 -7.79
C ALA A 101 -2.13 4.87 -8.98
N ARG A 102 -3.45 4.67 -9.09
CA ARG A 102 -4.27 5.28 -10.16
C ARG A 102 -4.51 6.77 -9.89
N HIS A 103 -4.79 7.11 -8.63
CA HIS A 103 -5.10 8.47 -8.21
C HIS A 103 -3.97 9.02 -7.35
N LYS A 104 -3.43 10.16 -7.79
CA LYS A 104 -2.29 10.85 -7.18
C LYS A 104 -2.67 12.28 -6.86
N LEU A 105 -2.22 12.77 -5.71
CA LEU A 105 -2.43 14.14 -5.23
C LEU A 105 -1.07 14.74 -4.89
N TRP A 106 -0.73 15.85 -5.52
CA TRP A 106 0.50 16.59 -5.24
C TRP A 106 0.22 17.75 -4.29
N ILE A 107 0.95 17.79 -3.19
CA ILE A 107 0.88 18.85 -2.17
C ILE A 107 1.91 19.93 -2.48
N LYS A 108 1.54 21.20 -2.28
CA LYS A 108 2.46 22.33 -2.28
C LYS A 108 3.31 22.36 -1.00
N PRO A 109 4.57 22.84 -1.04
CA PRO A 109 5.46 22.87 0.13
C PRO A 109 4.85 23.55 1.38
N ASN A 110 4.00 24.57 1.17
CA ASN A 110 3.30 25.27 2.25
C ASN A 110 2.38 24.36 3.09
N GLY A 111 1.94 23.22 2.56
CA GLY A 111 1.03 22.28 3.21
C GLY A 111 1.64 20.93 3.55
N GLU A 112 2.93 20.71 3.31
CA GLU A 112 3.58 19.42 3.58
C GLU A 112 3.76 19.17 5.08
N MET A 113 4.22 20.18 5.83
CA MET A 113 4.44 20.05 7.27
C MET A 113 3.14 19.75 8.04
N PRO A 114 2.02 20.47 7.85
CA PRO A 114 0.74 20.12 8.46
C PRO A 114 0.29 18.70 8.13
N PHE A 115 0.56 18.26 6.89
CA PHE A 115 0.19 16.93 6.45
C PHE A 115 1.02 15.83 7.11
N LEU A 116 2.34 16.01 7.22
CA LEU A 116 3.24 15.06 7.90
C LEU A 116 2.92 14.90 9.39
N TYR A 117 2.37 15.94 10.03
CA TYR A 117 1.89 15.87 11.41
C TYR A 117 0.50 15.23 11.55
N GLY A 118 -0.08 14.70 10.48
CA GLY A 118 -1.39 14.05 10.49
C GLY A 118 -2.56 15.04 10.41
N GLY A 119 -2.31 16.29 10.01
CA GLY A 119 -3.35 17.24 9.63
C GLY A 119 -3.94 16.92 8.25
N ASN A 120 -5.17 17.36 8.02
CA ASN A 120 -5.84 17.16 6.74
C ASN A 120 -5.33 18.14 5.67
N ILE A 121 -5.38 17.72 4.41
CA ILE A 121 -5.04 18.58 3.27
C ILE A 121 -6.22 19.52 2.99
N VAL A 122 -5.99 20.83 3.10
CA VAL A 122 -6.97 21.84 2.67
C VAL A 122 -6.79 22.19 1.20
N LYS A 123 -7.85 22.67 0.54
CA LYS A 123 -7.86 23.06 -0.87
C LYS A 123 -6.71 24.01 -1.24
N ALA A 124 -6.32 24.92 -0.34
CA ALA A 124 -5.23 25.87 -0.57
C ALA A 124 -3.86 25.20 -0.79
N HIS A 125 -3.65 24.03 -0.18
CA HIS A 125 -2.41 23.26 -0.22
C HIS A 125 -2.34 22.25 -1.36
N VAL A 126 -3.45 22.05 -2.09
CA VAL A 126 -3.46 21.18 -3.27
C VAL A 126 -2.72 21.86 -4.42
N GLY A 127 -1.73 21.17 -4.96
CA GLY A 127 -0.95 21.60 -6.12
C GLY A 127 -1.55 21.08 -7.42
N ARG A 128 -1.51 19.76 -7.59
CA ARG A 128 -2.06 19.05 -8.75
C ARG A 128 -2.82 17.82 -8.27
N TRP A 129 -3.82 17.37 -9.01
CA TRP A 129 -4.56 16.15 -8.72
C TRP A 129 -4.99 15.47 -10.03
N SER A 130 -5.32 14.18 -9.96
CA SER A 130 -5.89 13.46 -11.11
C SER A 130 -7.37 13.81 -11.29
N GLU A 131 -7.80 14.07 -12.53
CA GLU A 131 -9.14 14.58 -12.85
C GLU A 131 -10.27 13.55 -12.65
N ASP A 132 -9.95 12.26 -12.64
CA ASP A 132 -10.94 11.17 -12.59
C ASP A 132 -11.14 10.56 -11.18
N CYS A 133 -11.01 11.35 -10.10
CA CYS A 133 -11.10 10.83 -8.73
C CYS A 133 -12.56 10.83 -8.21
N PRO A 134 -13.25 9.67 -8.11
CA PRO A 134 -14.57 9.62 -7.50
C PRO A 134 -14.51 9.88 -5.99
N GLU A 135 -15.65 10.26 -5.41
CA GLU A 135 -15.78 10.46 -3.97
C GLU A 135 -15.45 9.18 -3.19
N HIS A 136 -14.83 9.34 -2.01
CA HIS A 136 -14.40 8.24 -1.14
C HIS A 136 -13.36 7.27 -1.73
N GLN A 137 -12.70 7.64 -2.82
CA GLN A 137 -11.60 6.86 -3.37
C GLN A 137 -10.31 7.06 -2.58
N GLY A 138 -9.49 6.01 -2.51
CA GLY A 138 -8.14 6.09 -1.96
C GLY A 138 -7.19 6.83 -2.90
N VAL A 139 -6.48 7.82 -2.37
CA VAL A 139 -5.53 8.65 -3.15
C VAL A 139 -4.16 8.58 -2.51
N VAL A 140 -3.11 8.44 -3.33
CA VAL A 140 -1.73 8.51 -2.86
C VAL A 140 -1.27 9.96 -2.92
N VAL A 141 -0.76 10.43 -1.80
CA VAL A 141 -0.27 11.79 -1.67
C VAL A 141 1.23 11.83 -1.98
N LEU A 142 1.64 12.80 -2.78
CA LEU A 142 3.01 13.04 -3.20
C LEU A 142 3.38 14.50 -2.90
N SER A 143 4.66 14.75 -2.67
CA SER A 143 5.24 16.09 -2.75
C SER A 143 5.28 16.56 -4.21
N MET A 144 5.54 17.85 -4.45
CA MET A 144 5.84 18.36 -5.80
C MET A 144 7.07 17.69 -6.44
N ASP A 145 7.96 17.12 -5.62
CA ASP A 145 9.16 16.40 -6.07
C ASP A 145 8.89 14.91 -6.37
N ASP A 146 7.63 14.51 -6.53
CA ASP A 146 7.19 13.12 -6.75
C ASP A 146 7.59 12.14 -5.63
N THR A 147 7.99 12.65 -4.47
CA THR A 147 8.25 11.83 -3.28
C THR A 147 6.92 11.46 -2.60
N PRO A 148 6.65 10.18 -2.33
CA PRO A 148 5.37 9.77 -1.75
C PRO A 148 5.32 10.14 -0.26
N LEU A 149 4.31 10.92 0.13
CA LEU A 149 4.14 11.47 1.49
C LEU A 149 3.02 10.74 2.26
N VAL A 150 3.15 10.75 3.57
CA VAL A 150 2.45 9.94 4.59
C VAL A 150 0.91 10.08 4.56
N SER A 151 0.19 9.29 3.76
CA SER A 151 -1.14 8.72 4.07
C SER A 151 -1.77 8.19 2.78
N LEU A 152 -2.32 6.99 2.86
CA LEU A 152 -3.07 6.38 1.76
C LEU A 152 -4.56 6.77 1.80
N ILE A 153 -5.09 7.37 2.87
CA ILE A 153 -6.53 7.60 3.00
C ILE A 153 -6.82 9.10 3.13
N TYR A 154 -7.13 9.74 2.00
CA TYR A 154 -7.98 10.92 2.00
C TYR A 154 -9.29 10.60 1.29
N PRO A 155 -10.46 10.95 1.86
CA PRO A 155 -11.61 11.21 1.01
C PRO A 155 -11.20 12.34 0.06
N CYS A 156 -11.41 12.12 -1.24
CA CYS A 156 -11.12 13.06 -2.32
C CYS A 156 -11.42 14.53 -1.90
N PRO A 157 -10.55 15.52 -2.20
CA PRO A 157 -10.80 16.91 -1.86
C PRO A 157 -12.09 17.49 -2.44
N ALA A 158 -12.74 16.81 -3.40
CA ALA A 158 -14.07 17.15 -3.90
C ALA A 158 -15.11 17.27 -2.76
N CYS A 159 -15.05 16.42 -1.73
CA CYS A 159 -15.94 16.53 -0.56
C CYS A 159 -15.64 17.76 0.33
N LEU A 160 -14.43 18.32 0.27
CA LEU A 160 -14.03 19.52 1.01
C LEU A 160 -14.30 20.83 0.25
N ILE A 161 -14.76 20.74 -1.00
CA ILE A 161 -15.14 21.89 -1.83
C ILE A 161 -16.66 22.11 -1.81
N PHE A 162 -17.45 21.08 -1.44
CA PHE A 162 -18.91 21.13 -1.36
C PHE A 162 -19.49 21.11 0.07
N ALA A 163 -18.64 21.27 1.10
CA ALA A 163 -19.05 21.45 2.50
C ALA A 163 -18.55 22.80 3.03
#